data_AF-W1PEU6-F1
#
_entry.id   AF-W1PEU6-F1
#
_cell.length_a   1.000
_cell.length_b   1.000
_cell.length_c   1.000
_cell.angle_alpha   90.00
_cell.angle_beta   90.00
_cell.angle_gamma   90.00
#
_symmetry.space_group_name_H-M   'P 1'
#
loop_
_entity.id
_entity.type
_entity.pdbx_description
1 polymer ?
#
loop_
_entity_poly.entity_id
_entity_poly.type
_entity_poly.pdbx_seq_one_letter_code
_entity_poly.pdbx_strand_id
1 'polypeptide(L)' 'MEEVQNKQEIFRNFIIGLPKEMDMELRTSNLTLKVAEDFRALIVKNLYLSCRGFQSLGESLTELQRD' A
#
# COMPACT_ATOMS: atom_id res chain seq x y z
N MET A 1 -17.26 -5.61 -21.95
CA MET A 1 -15.94 -5.52 -21.30
C MET A 1 -16.07 -6.19 -19.95
N GLU A 2 -15.12 -7.03 -19.56
CA GLU A 2 -15.15 -7.69 -18.27
C GLU A 2 -14.70 -6.71 -17.19
N GLU A 3 -15.64 -6.32 -16.33
CA GLU A 3 -15.42 -5.47 -15.16
C GLU A 3 -15.44 -6.39 -13.93
N VAL A 4 -14.39 -6.30 -13.12
CA VAL A 4 -14.21 -7.15 -11.94
C VAL A 4 -14.13 -6.30 -10.68
N GLN A 5 -14.58 -6.83 -9.56
CA GLN A 5 -14.32 -6.20 -8.26
C GLN A 5 -12.85 -6.32 -7.90
N ASN A 6 -12.25 -5.21 -7.48
CA ASN A 6 -10.87 -5.10 -7.06
C ASN A 6 -10.81 -4.56 -5.63
N LYS A 7 -10.49 -5.44 -4.67
CA LYS A 7 -10.29 -5.06 -3.27
C LYS A 7 -8.89 -4.50 -3.09
N GLN A 8 -8.79 -3.41 -2.35
CA GLN A 8 -7.56 -2.63 -2.19
C GLN A 8 -7.40 -2.25 -0.71
N GLU A 9 -6.19 -2.41 -0.18
CA GLU A 9 -5.80 -1.81 1.11
C GLU A 9 -5.21 -0.43 0.82
N ILE A 10 -5.90 0.62 1.27
CA ILE A 10 -5.55 2.01 0.98
C ILE A 10 -4.99 2.66 2.23
N PHE A 11 -3.87 3.33 2.09
CA PHE A 11 -3.33 4.22 3.12
C PHE A 11 -4.18 5.50 3.18
N ARG A 12 -4.87 5.73 4.29
CA ARG A 12 -5.86 6.82 4.38
C ARG A 12 -5.20 8.20 4.42
N ASN A 13 -4.23 8.37 5.30
CA ASN A 13 -3.61 9.65 5.64
C ASN A 13 -2.16 9.44 6.05
N PHE A 14 -1.36 10.51 5.97
CA PHE A 14 -0.01 10.51 6.52
C PHE A 14 -0.02 10.15 8.02
N ILE A 15 0.82 9.19 8.41
CA ILE A 15 0.93 8.68 9.78
C ILE A 15 2.07 9.41 10.50
N ILE A 16 1.79 9.89 11.71
CA ILE A 16 2.80 10.36 12.64
C ILE A 16 2.99 9.28 13.71
N GLY A 17 4.19 8.70 13.79
CA GLY A 17 4.50 7.60 14.71
C GLY A 17 4.34 6.22 14.08
N LEU A 18 4.04 5.21 14.92
CA LEU A 18 3.87 3.82 14.47
C LEU A 18 2.52 3.61 13.77
N PRO A 19 2.50 2.90 12.63
CA PRO A 19 1.26 2.63 11.90
C PRO A 19 0.34 1.69 12.67
N LYS A 20 -0.95 1.99 12.63
CA LYS A 20 -2.04 1.19 13.19
C LYS A 20 -2.94 0.67 12.08
N GLU A 21 -3.72 -0.35 12.37
CA GLU A 21 -4.68 -0.93 11.43
C GLU A 21 -5.67 0.13 10.89
N MET A 22 -6.11 1.05 11.75
CA MET A 22 -7.03 2.13 11.38
C MET A 22 -6.46 3.13 10.36
N ASP A 23 -5.15 3.17 10.19
CA ASP A 23 -4.51 4.04 9.19
C ASP A 23 -4.66 3.47 7.77
N MET A 24 -5.10 2.21 7.66
CA MET A 24 -5.44 1.53 6.41
C MET A 24 -6.97 1.42 6.24
N GLU A 25 -7.40 1.31 4.99
CA GLU A 25 -8.80 1.13 4.60
C GLU A 25 -8.92 0.04 3.54
N LEU A 26 -9.72 -0.99 3.84
CA LEU A 26 -10.17 -1.91 2.82
C LEU A 26 -11.25 -1.23 1.95
N ARG A 27 -10.89 -0.92 0.71
CA ARG A 27 -11.80 -0.35 -0.29
C ARG A 27 -12.07 -1.35 -1.39
N THR A 28 -13.32 -1.41 -1.87
CA THR A 28 -13.67 -2.17 -3.07
C THR A 28 -13.95 -1.21 -4.20
N SER A 29 -13.20 -1.33 -5.29
CA SER A 29 -13.44 -0.63 -6.56
C SER A 29 -13.76 -1.63 -7.65
N ASN A 30 -14.14 -1.14 -8.82
CA ASN A 30 -14.24 -1.97 -10.02
C ASN A 30 -13.06 -1.68 -10.96
N LEU A 31 -12.59 -2.71 -11.64
CA LEU A 31 -11.50 -2.64 -12.62
C LEU A 31 -11.95 -3.24 -13.94
N THR A 32 -11.78 -2.50 -15.03
CA THR A 32 -11.92 -3.05 -16.38
C THR A 32 -10.63 -3.77 -16.78
N LEU A 33 -10.73 -5.01 -17.25
CA LEU A 33 -9.59 -5.81 -17.70
C LEU A 33 -9.12 -5.42 -19.13
N LYS A 34 -8.89 -4.13 -19.37
CA LYS A 34 -8.36 -3.59 -20.63
C LYS A 34 -7.34 -2.50 -20.37
N VAL A 35 -6.20 -2.56 -21.05
CA VAL A 35 -5.18 -1.49 -21.04
C VAL A 35 -5.62 -0.37 -22.00
N ALA A 36 -5.43 0.89 -21.59
CA ALA A 36 -5.67 2.04 -22.46
C ALA A 36 -4.73 2.01 -23.68
N GLU A 37 -5.27 2.32 -24.86
CA GLU A 37 -4.64 2.02 -26.16
C GLU A 37 -3.27 2.69 -26.35
N ASP A 38 -3.04 3.82 -25.71
CA ASP A 38 -1.80 4.60 -25.80
C ASP A 38 -0.75 4.25 -24.73
N PHE A 39 -1.02 3.26 -23.87
CA PHE A 39 -0.13 2.89 -22.77
C PHE A 39 0.48 1.51 -22.95
N ARG A 40 1.82 1.44 -22.81
CA ARG A 40 2.53 0.16 -22.62
C ARG A 40 2.46 -0.24 -21.14
N ALA A 41 1.33 -0.83 -20.75
CA ALA A 41 1.09 -1.29 -19.39
C ALA A 41 0.65 -2.76 -19.36
N LEU A 42 0.74 -3.36 -18.17
CA LEU A 42 0.26 -4.72 -17.89
C LEU A 42 -0.76 -4.67 -16.77
N ILE A 43 -1.87 -5.36 -16.96
CA ILE A 43 -2.82 -5.63 -15.87
C ILE A 43 -2.39 -6.95 -15.23
N VAL A 44 -2.22 -6.93 -13.91
CA VAL A 44 -1.76 -8.09 -13.14
C VAL A 44 -2.80 -8.50 -12.11
N LYS A 45 -2.84 -9.80 -11.82
CA LYS A 45 -3.53 -10.35 -10.65
C LYS A 45 -2.49 -10.63 -9.58
N ASN A 46 -2.48 -9.85 -8.51
CA ASN A 46 -1.57 -10.06 -7.40
C ASN A 46 -1.94 -11.35 -6.67
N LEU A 47 -1.00 -12.30 -6.59
CA LEU A 47 -1.21 -13.58 -5.91
C LEU A 47 -0.67 -13.57 -4.48
N TYR A 48 0.44 -12.86 -4.27
CA TYR A 48 1.12 -12.74 -2.98
C TYR A 48 1.62 -11.31 -2.81
N LEU A 49 1.59 -10.82 -1.57
CA LEU A 49 2.18 -9.55 -1.18
C LEU A 49 3.20 -9.81 -0.06
N SER A 50 4.37 -9.19 -0.16
CA SER A 50 5.39 -9.26 0.89
C SER A 50 5.27 -8.08 1.84
N CYS A 51 5.23 -8.33 3.14
CA CYS A 51 5.32 -7.29 4.15
C CYS A 51 6.74 -7.25 4.72
N ARG A 52 7.51 -6.21 4.39
CA ARG A 52 8.81 -5.94 5.02
C ARG A 52 8.68 -4.70 5.90
N GLY A 53 8.90 -4.86 7.19
CA GLY A 53 8.97 -3.73 8.12
C GLY A 53 10.14 -2.83 7.73
N PHE A 54 9.86 -1.56 7.46
CA PHE A 54 10.87 -0.52 7.48
C PHE A 54 10.74 0.14 8.86
N GLN A 55 11.81 0.10 9.65
CA GLN A 55 11.87 0.88 10.90
C GLN A 55 11.65 2.34 10.52
N SER A 56 10.65 2.98 11.11
CA SER A 56 10.46 4.42 10.99
C SER A 56 11.78 5.11 11.32
N LEU A 57 12.23 6.00 10.44
CA LEU A 57 13.47 6.78 10.54
C LEU A 57 13.57 7.68 11.81
N GLY A 58 12.68 7.52 12.79
CA GLY A 58 12.55 8.34 13.99
C GLY A 58 13.15 7.76 15.28
N GLU A 59 13.65 6.52 15.29
CA GLU A 59 14.16 5.89 16.53
C GLU A 59 15.66 5.56 16.51
N SER A 60 16.46 6.20 15.64
CA SER A 60 17.93 6.03 15.65
C SER A 60 18.69 7.12 16.40
N LEU A 61 18.03 8.11 17.00
CA LEU A 61 18.71 9.23 17.69
C LEU A 61 18.62 9.22 19.21
N THR A 62 17.90 8.28 19.83
CA THR A 62 17.76 8.19 21.31
C THR A 62 18.66 7.15 21.98
N GLU A 63 19.40 6.34 21.22
CA GLU A 63 20.35 5.36 21.78
C GLU A 63 21.83 5.78 21.67
N LEU A 64 22.15 6.92 21.04
CA LEU A 64 23.50 7.51 21.02
C LEU A 64 23.71 8.56 22.13
N GLN A 65 22.78 8.68 23.09
CA GLN A 65 22.89 9.52 24.29
C GLN A 65 22.55 8.73 25.57
N ARG A 66 22.98 7.48 25.67
CA ARG A 66 23.17 6.82 26.96
C ARG A 66 24.64 6.45 27.05
N ASP A 67 25.32 7.13 27.98
CA ASP A 67 26.71 6.92 28.38
C ASP A 67 27.06 5.44 28.57
#